data_AF-A0A971MH48-F1
#
_entry.id   AF-A0A971MH48-F1
#
_cell.length_a   1.000
_cell.length_b   1.000
_cell.length_c   1.000
_cell.angle_alpha   90.00
_cell.angle_beta   90.00
_cell.angle_gamma   90.00
#
_symmetry.space_group_name_H-M   'P 1'
#
loop_
_entity.id
_entity.type
_entity.pdbx_description
1 polymer ?
#
loop_
_entity_poly.entity_id
_entity_poly.type
_entity_poly.pdbx_seq_one_letter_code
_entity_poly.pdbx_strand_id
1 'polypeptide(L)'
;MINDIIKVIILSIVEGFTEFLPVSSTGHLILVNEFVNLTPENFSNAFNVIIQLGAIFAVIRQYFYKLNPLDLGKISYNTDMLGYEFLTGKEKL
;
A
#
# COMPACT_ATOMS: atom_id res chain seq x y z
N MET A 1 -14.78 -12.38 22.60
CA MET A 1 -15.15 -12.55 21.17
C MET A 1 -15.60 -11.25 20.53
N ILE A 2 -16.78 -10.68 20.84
CA ILE A 2 -17.22 -9.43 20.18
C ILE A 2 -16.30 -8.24 20.52
N ASN A 3 -15.83 -8.17 21.78
CA ASN A 3 -14.90 -7.13 22.20
C ASN A 3 -13.60 -7.23 21.40
N ASP A 4 -13.03 -8.42 21.26
CA ASP A 4 -11.77 -8.63 20.54
C ASP A 4 -11.87 -8.26 19.06
N ILE A 5 -13.03 -8.51 18.43
CA ILE A 5 -13.32 -8.06 17.06
C ILE A 5 -13.31 -6.53 16.98
N ILE A 6 -13.94 -5.85 17.95
CA ILE A 6 -13.93 -4.37 18.00
C ILE A 6 -12.49 -3.85 18.16
N LYS A 7 -11.68 -4.47 19.03
CA LYS A 7 -10.26 -4.13 19.21
C LYS A 7 -9.48 -4.24 17.90
N VAL A 8 -9.64 -5.36 17.19
CA VAL A 8 -9.01 -5.65 15.91
C VAL A 8 -9.42 -4.63 14.85
N ILE A 9 -10.72 -4.30 14.75
CA ILE A 9 -11.22 -3.31 13.79
C ILE A 9 -10.60 -1.93 14.06
N ILE A 10 -10.54 -1.50 15.32
CA ILE A 10 -9.95 -0.21 15.69
C ILE A 10 -8.48 -0.15 15.25
N LEU A 11 -7.69 -1.18 15.55
CA LEU A 11 -6.28 -1.23 15.14
C LEU A 11 -6.09 -1.27 13.63
N SER A 12 -6.91 -2.03 12.90
CA SER A 12 -6.86 -2.06 11.44
C SER A 12 -7.19 -0.71 10.81
N ILE A 13 -8.15 0.03 11.39
CA ILE A 13 -8.51 1.37 10.93
C ILE A 13 -7.35 2.34 11.20
N VAL A 14 -6.80 2.34 12.42
CA VAL A 14 -5.68 3.22 12.79
C VAL A 14 -4.52 2.99 11.83
N GLU A 15 -4.09 1.74 11.63
CA GLU A 15 -2.96 1.45 10.74
C GLU A 15 -3.23 1.85 9.30
N GLY A 16 -4.41 1.49 8.79
CA GLY A 16 -4.81 1.83 7.43
C GLY A 16 -4.82 3.34 7.17
N PHE A 17 -5.02 4.18 8.19
CA PHE A 17 -4.89 5.62 8.04
C PHE A 17 -3.46 6.10 8.28
N THR A 18 -2.81 5.67 9.36
CA THR A 18 -1.49 6.20 9.77
C THR A 18 -0.35 5.75 8.88
N GLU A 19 -0.47 4.63 8.17
CA GLU A 19 0.56 4.15 7.24
C GLU A 19 0.72 5.08 6.02
N PHE A 20 -0.36 5.76 5.61
CA PHE A 20 -0.31 6.70 4.49
C PHE A 20 0.04 8.13 4.90
N LEU A 21 0.05 8.42 6.20
CA LEU A 21 0.43 9.71 6.75
C LEU A 21 1.87 9.65 7.31
N PRO A 22 2.67 10.72 7.20
CA PRO A 22 4.03 10.77 7.76
C PRO A 22 4.00 10.99 9.29
N VAL A 23 3.33 10.10 10.02
CA VAL A 23 3.03 10.22 11.47
C VAL A 23 3.52 9.04 12.31
N SER A 24 4.31 8.12 11.73
CA SER A 24 4.79 6.88 12.36
C SER A 24 3.63 5.95 12.81
N SER A 25 3.27 5.02 11.92
CA SER A 25 2.26 3.97 12.13
C SER A 25 2.61 3.05 13.32
N THR A 26 3.85 2.54 13.37
CA THR A 26 4.31 1.62 14.42
C THR A 26 4.13 2.18 15.84
N GLY A 27 4.40 3.47 16.05
CA GLY A 27 4.25 4.13 17.36
C GLY A 27 2.80 4.23 17.80
N HIS A 28 1.90 4.62 16.89
CA HIS A 28 0.47 4.68 17.16
C HIS A 28 -0.09 3.31 17.51
N LEU A 29 0.38 2.27 16.83
CA LEU A 29 -0.11 0.92 17.02
C LEU A 29 0.31 0.31 18.36
N ILE A 30 1.56 0.56 18.80
CA ILE A 30 2.04 0.16 20.13
C ILE A 30 1.22 0.86 21.22
N LEU A 31 1.01 2.19 21.10
CA LEU A 31 0.21 2.95 22.07
C LEU A 31 -1.23 2.47 22.12
N VAL A 32 -1.90 2.34 20.97
CA VAL A 32 -3.29 1.89 20.90
C VAL A 32 -3.42 0.47 21.44
N ASN A 33 -2.47 -0.41 21.18
CA ASN A 33 -2.46 -1.75 21.74
C ASN A 33 -2.29 -1.75 23.27
N GLU A 34 -1.50 -0.84 23.85
CA GLU A 34 -1.37 -0.69 25.30
C GLU A 34 -2.69 -0.23 25.96
N PHE A 35 -3.48 0.61 25.28
CA PHE A 35 -4.83 0.99 25.74
C PHE A 35 -5.85 -0.14 25.58
N VAL A 36 -5.79 -0.85 24.46
CA VAL A 36 -6.80 -1.82 24.04
C VAL A 36 -6.53 -3.23 24.59
N ASN A 37 -5.27 -3.52 24.95
CA ASN A 37 -4.76 -4.79 25.47
C ASN A 37 -5.25 -6.01 24.65
N LEU A 38 -4.66 -6.23 23.48
CA LEU A 38 -4.90 -7.45 22.70
C LEU A 38 -4.06 -8.59 23.25
N THR A 39 -4.72 -9.54 23.89
CA THR A 39 -4.10 -10.76 24.40
C THR A 39 -4.45 -11.95 23.49
N PRO A 40 -3.54 -12.91 23.30
CA PRO A 40 -2.15 -12.95 23.80
C PRO A 40 -1.18 -12.06 23.00
N GLU A 41 -0.08 -11.64 23.63
CA GLU A 41 0.94 -10.75 23.04
C GLU A 41 1.49 -11.30 21.70
N ASN A 42 1.70 -12.61 21.61
CA ASN A 42 2.14 -13.27 20.38
C ASN A 42 1.17 -13.06 19.21
N PHE A 43 -0.14 -13.08 19.49
CA PHE A 43 -1.16 -12.80 18.49
C PHE A 43 -1.11 -11.33 18.09
N SER A 44 -0.98 -10.41 19.05
CA SER A 44 -0.89 -8.98 18.75
C SER A 44 0.33 -8.64 17.89
N ASN A 45 1.50 -9.21 18.19
CA ASN A 45 2.71 -8.95 17.41
C ASN A 45 2.57 -9.50 15.98
N ALA A 46 2.02 -10.71 15.81
CA ALA A 46 1.74 -11.25 14.49
C ALA A 46 0.70 -10.41 13.73
N PHE A 47 -0.35 -9.97 14.43
CA PHE A 47 -1.41 -9.14 13.87
C PHE A 47 -0.89 -7.82 13.33
N ASN A 48 0.00 -7.14 14.08
CA ASN A 48 0.62 -5.88 13.67
C ASN A 48 1.37 -6.00 12.32
N VAL A 49 2.09 -7.10 12.12
CA VAL A 49 2.78 -7.37 10.85
C VAL A 49 1.77 -7.66 9.73
N ILE A 50 0.69 -8.41 10.01
CA ILE A 50 -0.33 -8.75 9.01
C ILE A 50 -1.08 -7.51 8.51
N ILE A 51 -1.44 -6.58 9.39
CA ILE A 51 -2.18 -5.37 8.99
C ILE A 51 -1.31 -4.41 8.17
N GLN A 52 0.01 -4.35 8.41
CA GLN A 52 0.96 -3.64 7.54
C GLN A 52 1.01 -4.22 6.13
N LEU A 53 1.05 -5.56 6.02
CA LEU A 53 0.95 -6.22 4.72
C LEU A 53 -0.37 -5.90 4.02
N GLY A 54 -1.46 -5.78 4.77
CA GLY A 54 -2.76 -5.32 4.27
C GLY A 54 -2.70 -3.90 3.67
N ALA A 55 -2.04 -2.96 4.37
CA ALA A 55 -1.84 -1.60 3.87
C ALA A 55 -0.99 -1.56 2.59
N ILE A 56 0.10 -2.34 2.53
CA ILE A 56 0.92 -2.49 1.32
C ILE A 56 0.09 -3.07 0.16
N PHE A 57 -0.75 -4.07 0.43
CA PHE A 57 -1.61 -4.67 -0.60
C PHE A 57 -2.63 -3.68 -1.16
N ALA A 58 -3.15 -2.76 -0.32
CA ALA A 58 -4.02 -1.68 -0.78
C ALA A 58 -3.29 -0.75 -1.77
N VAL A 59 -2.01 -0.42 -1.52
CA VAL A 59 -1.18 0.37 -2.45
C VAL A 59 -0.92 -0.39 -3.73
N ILE A 60 -0.56 -1.67 -3.65
CA ILE A 60 -0.35 -2.51 -4.84
C ILE A 60 -1.61 -2.55 -5.71
N ARG A 61 -2.78 -2.73 -5.10
CA ARG A 61 -4.06 -2.71 -5.82
C ARG A 61 -4.33 -1.34 -6.45
N GLN A 62 -4.07 -0.26 -5.73
CA GLN A 62 -4.26 1.11 -6.21
C GLN A 62 -3.34 1.45 -7.40
N TYR A 63 -2.09 0.99 -7.37
CA TYR A 63 -1.09 1.26 -8.40
C TYR A 63 -0.89 0.10 -9.38
N PHE A 64 -1.77 -0.90 -9.39
CA PHE A 64 -1.60 -2.14 -10.14
C PHE A 64 -1.30 -1.89 -11.63
N TYR A 65 -2.07 -1.02 -12.29
CA TYR A 65 -1.87 -0.67 -13.70
C TYR A 65 -0.61 0.19 -13.94
N LYS A 66 -0.28 1.09 -13.01
CA LYS A 66 0.93 1.92 -13.10
C LYS A 66 2.20 1.08 -12.92
N LEU A 67 2.19 0.12 -12.01
CA LEU A 67 3.33 -0.74 -11.68
C LEU A 67 3.48 -1.94 -12.61
N ASN A 68 2.44 -2.32 -13.36
CA ASN A 68 2.53 -3.42 -14.31
C ASN A 68 3.41 -3.02 -15.52
N PRO A 69 4.58 -3.66 -15.73
CA PRO A 69 5.42 -3.44 -16.90
C PRO A 69 4.84 -4.07 -18.17
N LEU A 70 3.86 -4.98 -18.04
CA LEU A 70 3.18 -5.65 -19.15
C LEU A 70 1.87 -4.97 -19.56
N ASP A 71 1.64 -3.74 -19.08
CA ASP A 71 0.51 -2.94 -19.53
C ASP A 71 0.69 -2.58 -21.02
N LEU A 72 -0.02 -3.31 -21.88
CA LEU A 72 0.01 -3.20 -23.35
C LEU A 72 -0.34 -1.79 -23.84
N GLY A 73 -1.02 -0.98 -23.03
CA GLY A 73 -1.29 0.42 -23.33
C GLY A 73 -0.03 1.31 -23.35
N LYS A 74 1.00 0.96 -22.56
CA LYS A 74 2.27 1.72 -22.53
C LYS A 74 3.15 1.46 -23.75
N ILE A 75 3.01 0.28 -24.37
CA ILE A 75 3.78 -0.10 -25.56
C ILE A 75 3.29 0.68 -26.79
N SER A 76 1.99 0.94 -26.90
CA SER A 76 1.41 1.70 -28.02
C SER A 76 1.93 3.15 -28.05
N TYR A 77 1.96 3.85 -26.91
CA TYR A 77 2.47 5.23 -26.83
C TYR A 77 3.94 5.37 -27.26
N ASN A 78 4.79 4.40 -26.90
CA ASN A 78 6.21 4.41 -27.29
C ASN A 78 6.38 4.17 -28.79
N THR A 79 5.57 3.27 -29.36
CA THR A 79 5.65 2.91 -30.78
C THR A 79 5.18 4.07 -31.68
N ASP A 80 4.17 4.82 -31.22
CA ASP A 80 3.64 5.99 -31.93
C ASP A 80 4.61 7.19 -31.88
N MET A 81 5.32 7.41 -30.75
CA MET A 81 6.38 8.43 -30.67
C MET A 81 7.58 8.12 -31.56
N LEU A 82 8.04 6.86 -31.58
CA LEU A 82 9.11 6.42 -32.48
C LEU A 82 8.74 6.64 -33.96
N GLY A 83 7.47 6.38 -34.31
CA GLY A 83 6.93 6.69 -35.63
C GLY A 83 6.95 8.19 -35.94
N TYR A 84 6.53 9.04 -35.00
CA TYR A 84 6.56 10.49 -35.18
C TYR A 84 7.99 11.06 -35.28
N GLU A 85 8.93 10.60 -34.45
CA GLU A 85 10.34 11.02 -34.53
C GLU A 85 10.98 10.61 -35.86
N PHE A 86 10.68 9.40 -36.36
CA PHE A 86 11.11 8.93 -37.67
C PHE A 86 10.51 9.77 -38.81
N LEU A 87 9.20 10.07 -38.76
CA LEU A 87 8.51 10.87 -39.77
C LEU A 87 8.91 12.36 -39.74
N THR A 88 9.30 12.89 -38.59
CA THR A 88 9.71 14.29 -38.43
C THR A 88 11.21 14.51 -38.58
N GLY A 89 11.99 13.45 -38.84
CA GLY A 89 13.43 13.55 -39.11
C GLY A 89 14.24 14.14 -37.95
N LYS A 90 13.66 14.16 -36.74
CA LYS A 90 14.37 14.53 -35.51
C LYS A 90 15.18 13.33 -35.03
N GLU A 91 16.18 12.92 -35.80
CA GLU A 91 17.26 12.11 -35.22
C GLU A 91 17.95 12.96 -34.17
N LYS A 92 18.10 12.38 -32.97
CA LYS A 92 18.77 12.98 -31.81
C LYS A 92 20.04 13.71 -32.23
N LEU A 93 20.01 15.04 -32.12
CA LEU A 93 21.20 15.86 -31.89
C LEU A 93 21.85 15.44 -30.56
#